data_AF-R0KPK0-F1
#
_entry.id   AF-R0KPK0-F1
#
_cell.length_a   1.000
_cell.length_b   1.000
_cell.length_c   1.000
_cell.angle_alpha   90.00
_cell.angle_beta   90.00
_cell.angle_gamma   90.00
#
_symmetry.space_group_name_H-M   'P 1'
#
loop_
_entity.id
_entity.type
_entity.pdbx_description
1 polymer ?
#
loop_
_entity_poly.entity_id
_entity_poly.type
_entity_poly.pdbx_seq_one_letter_code
_entity_poly.pdbx_strand_id
1 'polypeptide(L)'
;MKGISIHGIIKILSNFNLSENNIEDIRKAFGYNVIYKTYKNIIENIYLKHYTREELGLVMKLLDNEKLSFSRSLDTFNRLNEYISNNIIDKNLTSCCIVLMSIIEHSPSMINDKKIFLNSMLTYLINILFERSNFVFYDQHDTDIIIKTIETLCEVDSVKLSSYDFKVGLIRRCLFNLDLFFESNSSIYEEVMSFIAILRSLGIFLDLCYNTKSLENQDKNRFKIYVLKKKNSKGADSSDTIEFETTGFINKISDLITSKFINDLEKYKLPDNLCLGYKDDELAKIRFISAKFYVLNTVAKITDILINRVHFYNDVYAQTKPKFIFDNISNLKSQISWSDLIILATNSPSKFDFILILLDPFYIQNLEHFSYIFLFVFSLKEDYTSILFLTKKLVKLNEFLDVEKYWEILIYIFIHYLEINDERMSKTRFYIIKKCIDHKERLQNILKILVRDCNKDNILINDNLYPLLFFIIFNLDNIDTEIFFDCYNFIVTQLNDDNKTLETSECDIINDKIEEMCIHDRTYIILKTQNYKRDDNLFNKLNRKTLNVSLLIQLMSIYKPPIRILFTKYKKSKYYKSFNFLQKLSKKANEQKDELQDTEKLDGEQPHEQKETLQN
;
A
#
# COMPACT_ATOMS: atom_id res chain seq x y z
N MET A 1 -41.81 4.24 37.05
CA MET A 1 -40.75 4.52 36.06
C MET A 1 -40.06 5.82 36.43
N LYS A 2 -38.87 5.77 37.06
CA LYS A 2 -38.04 6.96 37.26
C LYS A 2 -37.43 7.34 35.90
N GLY A 3 -38.06 8.32 35.25
CA GLY A 3 -37.39 9.49 34.68
C GLY A 3 -36.56 9.32 33.40
N ILE A 4 -37.14 8.81 32.31
CA ILE A 4 -36.66 9.25 31.00
C ILE A 4 -37.10 10.70 30.86
N SER A 5 -36.16 11.65 30.77
CA SER A 5 -36.48 13.06 30.56
C SER A 5 -37.20 13.21 29.22
N ILE A 6 -38.11 14.19 29.09
CA ILE A 6 -38.79 14.44 27.82
C ILE A 6 -37.79 14.64 26.67
N HIS A 7 -36.63 15.24 26.96
CA HIS A 7 -35.53 15.36 26.00
C HIS A 7 -34.99 13.99 25.56
N GLY A 8 -34.84 13.03 26.48
CA GLY A 8 -34.47 11.65 26.14
C GLY A 8 -35.52 10.95 25.27
N ILE A 9 -36.81 11.24 25.47
CA ILE A 9 -37.87 10.70 24.61
C ILE A 9 -37.83 11.36 23.23
N ILE A 10 -37.68 12.69 23.14
CA ILE A 10 -37.53 13.41 21.88
C ILE A 10 -36.35 12.88 21.07
N LYS A 11 -35.21 12.64 21.73
CA LYS A 11 -34.01 12.07 21.09
C LYS A 11 -34.22 10.68 20.50
N ILE A 12 -35.05 9.86 21.15
CA ILE A 12 -35.39 8.53 20.62
C ILE A 12 -36.34 8.70 19.43
N LEU A 13 -37.40 9.50 19.62
CA LEU A 13 -38.47 9.68 18.63
C LEU A 13 -38.00 10.40 17.36
N SER A 14 -36.99 11.27 17.45
CA SER A 14 -36.44 11.99 16.29
C SER A 14 -35.79 11.06 15.26
N ASN A 15 -35.46 9.82 15.63
CA ASN A 15 -34.91 8.81 14.72
C ASN A 15 -35.99 8.03 13.96
N PHE A 16 -37.28 8.32 14.18
CA PHE A 16 -38.40 7.64 13.53
C PHE A 16 -39.15 8.58 12.59
N ASN A 17 -39.60 8.03 11.45
CA ASN A 17 -40.54 8.73 10.57
C ASN A 17 -41.95 8.68 11.19
N LEU A 18 -42.28 9.71 11.97
CA LEU A 18 -43.58 9.86 12.61
C LEU A 18 -44.61 10.39 11.61
N SER A 19 -45.80 9.77 11.58
CA SER A 19 -46.95 10.31 10.85
C SER A 19 -47.57 11.49 11.61
N GLU A 20 -48.39 12.31 10.93
CA GLU A 20 -49.09 13.43 11.56
C GLU A 20 -49.95 13.00 12.76
N ASN A 21 -50.61 11.84 12.66
CA ASN A 21 -51.38 11.27 13.78
C ASN A 21 -50.49 11.01 15.00
N ASN A 22 -49.29 10.48 14.79
CA ASN A 22 -48.33 10.25 15.87
C ASN A 22 -47.87 11.58 16.50
N ILE A 23 -47.65 12.61 15.68
CA ILE A 23 -47.25 13.95 16.16
C ILE A 23 -48.35 14.56 17.03
N GLU A 24 -49.62 14.44 16.63
CA GLU A 24 -50.76 14.90 17.44
C GLU A 24 -50.88 14.16 18.77
N ASP A 25 -50.72 12.84 18.75
CA ASP A 25 -50.81 12.02 19.96
C ASP A 25 -49.69 12.37 20.94
N ILE A 26 -48.47 12.58 20.44
CA ILE A 26 -47.34 13.05 21.24
C ILE A 26 -47.60 14.46 21.79
N ARG A 27 -48.19 15.36 20.98
CA ARG A 27 -48.54 16.72 21.39
C ARG A 27 -49.56 16.71 22.53
N LYS A 28 -50.59 15.87 22.43
CA LYS A 28 -51.62 15.65 23.48
C LYS A 28 -51.00 15.04 24.74
N ALA A 29 -50.08 14.10 24.60
CA ALA A 29 -49.45 13.41 25.73
C ALA A 29 -48.52 14.32 26.56
N PHE A 30 -47.71 15.16 25.91
CA PHE A 30 -46.76 16.03 26.62
C PHE A 30 -47.32 17.41 26.98
N GLY A 31 -48.28 17.92 26.21
CA GLY A 31 -48.84 19.25 26.39
C GLY A 31 -47.88 20.37 25.93
N TYR A 32 -48.49 21.46 25.44
CA TYR A 32 -47.78 22.58 24.84
C TYR A 32 -46.68 23.18 25.72
N ASN A 33 -46.97 23.39 27.01
CA ASN A 33 -46.02 24.02 27.93
C ASN A 33 -44.71 23.24 28.11
N VAL A 34 -44.78 21.91 28.09
CA VAL A 34 -43.59 21.06 28.26
C VAL A 34 -42.78 21.03 26.97
N ILE A 35 -43.46 20.94 25.82
CA ILE A 35 -42.85 21.04 24.50
C ILE A 35 -42.12 22.38 24.35
N TYR A 36 -42.78 23.49 24.69
CA TYR A 36 -42.20 24.83 24.64
C TYR A 36 -40.98 25.00 25.55
N LYS A 37 -41.06 24.52 26.80
CA LYS A 37 -39.90 24.54 27.72
C LYS A 37 -38.73 23.72 27.17
N THR A 38 -39.02 22.60 26.53
CA THR A 38 -38.00 21.75 25.92
C THR A 38 -37.35 22.44 24.73
N TYR A 39 -38.14 23.03 23.85
CA TYR A 39 -37.65 23.85 22.74
C TYR A 39 -36.73 24.98 23.22
N LYS A 40 -37.21 25.77 24.19
CA LYS A 40 -36.45 26.87 24.79
C LYS A 40 -35.12 26.38 25.35
N ASN A 41 -35.14 25.27 26.10
CA ASN A 41 -33.94 24.69 26.68
C ASN A 41 -32.96 24.16 25.62
N ILE A 42 -33.44 23.60 24.50
CA ILE A 42 -32.57 23.18 23.39
C ILE A 42 -31.87 24.40 22.79
N ILE A 43 -32.61 25.46 22.47
CA ILE A 43 -32.04 26.69 21.89
C ILE A 43 -31.03 27.35 22.83
N GLU A 44 -31.34 27.48 24.13
CA GLU A 44 -30.42 28.07 25.11
C GLU A 44 -29.13 27.27 25.31
N ASN A 45 -29.17 25.95 25.09
CA ASN A 45 -28.02 25.06 25.28
C ASN A 45 -27.39 24.59 23.97
N ILE A 46 -27.81 25.12 22.81
CA ILE A 46 -27.39 24.61 21.50
C ILE A 46 -25.87 24.67 21.30
N TYR A 47 -25.21 25.65 21.92
CA TYR A 47 -23.75 25.84 21.87
C TYR A 47 -22.98 25.03 22.91
N LEU A 48 -23.66 24.46 23.91
CA LEU A 48 -23.04 23.76 25.04
C LEU A 48 -23.22 22.24 24.96
N LYS A 49 -24.23 21.77 24.23
CA LYS A 49 -24.57 20.35 24.09
C LYS A 49 -24.79 19.99 22.63
N HIS A 50 -24.49 18.74 22.29
CA HIS A 50 -24.75 18.20 20.96
C HIS A 50 -26.24 17.89 20.80
N TYR A 51 -26.93 18.73 20.03
CA TYR A 51 -28.29 18.50 19.55
C TYR A 51 -28.26 18.26 18.05
N THR A 52 -29.14 17.40 17.54
CA THR A 52 -29.24 17.13 16.10
C THR A 52 -30.33 17.96 15.43
N ARG A 53 -30.30 18.02 14.10
CA ARG A 53 -31.35 18.67 13.29
C ARG A 53 -32.71 18.01 13.51
N GLU A 54 -32.72 16.68 13.56
CA GLU A 54 -33.92 15.87 13.73
C GLU A 54 -34.55 16.09 15.11
N GLU A 55 -33.72 16.22 16.16
CA GLU A 55 -34.19 16.54 17.51
C GLU A 55 -34.88 17.90 17.54
N LEU A 56 -34.20 18.95 17.05
CA LEU A 56 -34.76 20.30 17.03
C LEU A 56 -36.00 20.39 16.14
N GLY A 57 -35.97 19.75 14.98
CA GLY A 57 -37.06 19.74 14.02
C GLY A 57 -38.31 19.04 14.55
N LEU A 58 -38.15 17.90 15.24
CA LEU A 58 -39.28 17.23 15.90
C LEU A 58 -39.92 18.14 16.96
N VAL A 59 -39.11 18.84 17.78
CA VAL A 59 -39.67 19.75 18.79
C VAL A 59 -40.42 20.91 18.15
N MET A 60 -39.93 21.43 17.02
CA MET A 60 -40.61 22.47 16.27
C MET A 60 -41.95 22.00 15.68
N LYS A 61 -42.00 20.80 15.09
CA LYS A 61 -43.25 20.17 14.62
C LYS A 61 -44.26 19.95 15.75
N LEU A 62 -43.77 19.55 16.92
CA LEU A 62 -44.60 19.39 18.11
C LEU A 62 -45.14 20.72 18.63
N LEU A 63 -44.35 21.80 18.52
CA LEU A 63 -44.73 23.15 18.96
C LEU A 63 -45.75 23.81 18.04
N ASP A 64 -45.64 23.59 16.72
CA ASP A 64 -46.60 24.06 15.70
C ASP A 64 -46.86 25.57 15.74
N ASN A 65 -45.80 26.34 15.91
CA ASN A 65 -45.87 27.79 15.98
C ASN A 65 -44.61 28.43 15.40
N GLU A 66 -44.65 28.71 14.10
CA GLU A 66 -43.50 29.25 13.34
C GLU A 66 -42.98 30.58 13.90
N LYS A 67 -43.89 31.49 14.29
CA LYS A 67 -43.52 32.80 14.84
C LYS A 67 -42.74 32.66 16.15
N LEU A 68 -43.23 31.78 17.03
CA LEU A 68 -42.61 31.55 18.32
C LEU A 68 -41.25 30.87 18.17
N SER A 69 -41.15 29.85 17.31
CA SER A 69 -39.90 29.21 16.98
C SER A 69 -38.87 30.23 16.45
N PHE A 70 -39.26 31.01 15.43
CA PHE A 70 -38.40 32.02 14.86
C PHE A 70 -37.94 33.07 15.90
N SER A 71 -38.88 33.61 16.69
CA SER A 71 -38.58 34.63 17.70
C SER A 71 -37.54 34.18 18.74
N ARG A 72 -37.51 32.90 19.09
CA ARG A 72 -36.57 32.35 20.08
C ARG A 72 -35.22 32.00 19.48
N SER A 73 -35.17 31.72 18.18
CA SER A 73 -33.92 31.55 17.43
C SER A 73 -33.24 32.86 17.03
N LEU A 74 -33.84 34.03 17.33
CA LEU A 74 -33.38 35.33 16.83
C LEU A 74 -31.95 35.66 17.26
N ASP A 75 -31.54 35.28 18.47
CA ASP A 75 -30.16 35.44 18.94
C ASP A 75 -29.16 34.66 18.08
N THR A 76 -29.55 33.46 17.63
CA THR A 76 -28.75 32.67 16.67
C THR A 76 -28.63 33.37 15.32
N PHE A 77 -29.70 34.00 14.82
CA PHE A 77 -29.66 34.78 13.58
C PHE A 77 -28.80 36.05 13.70
N ASN A 78 -28.85 36.73 14.85
CA ASN A 78 -27.99 37.87 15.13
C ASN A 78 -26.51 37.47 15.13
N ARG A 79 -26.19 36.33 15.75
CA ARG A 79 -24.85 35.75 15.73
C ARG A 79 -24.41 35.34 14.33
N LEU A 80 -25.30 34.75 13.53
CA LEU A 80 -25.03 34.46 12.12
C LEU A 80 -24.75 35.74 11.31
N ASN A 81 -25.51 36.81 11.51
CA ASN A 81 -25.26 38.10 10.85
C ASN A 81 -23.90 38.69 11.24
N GLU A 82 -23.52 38.58 12.52
CA GLU A 82 -22.20 38.98 13.00
C GLU A 82 -21.09 38.17 12.32
N TYR A 83 -21.26 36.85 12.24
CA TYR A 83 -20.31 35.95 11.57
C TYR A 83 -20.13 36.29 10.09
N ILE A 84 -21.23 36.56 9.37
CA ILE A 84 -21.19 36.96 7.97
C ILE A 84 -20.49 38.32 7.81
N SER A 85 -20.85 39.29 8.66
CA SER A 85 -20.37 40.68 8.52
C SER A 85 -18.89 40.82 8.88
N ASN A 86 -18.41 40.05 9.86
CA ASN A 86 -17.05 40.11 10.36
C ASN A 86 -16.16 38.96 9.83
N ASN A 87 -16.70 38.08 8.97
CA ASN A 87 -16.03 36.87 8.48
C ASN A 87 -15.41 36.01 9.61
N ILE A 88 -16.14 35.84 10.70
CA ILE A 88 -15.65 35.11 11.90
C ILE A 88 -15.71 33.60 11.63
N ILE A 89 -14.69 32.86 12.05
CA ILE A 89 -14.67 31.39 12.04
C ILE A 89 -14.72 30.90 13.49
N ASP A 90 -15.78 30.18 13.85
CA ASP A 90 -16.04 29.72 15.21
C ASP A 90 -16.73 28.35 15.15
N LYS A 91 -16.32 27.42 16.03
CA LYS A 91 -16.91 26.07 16.11
C LYS A 91 -18.42 26.10 16.34
N ASN A 92 -18.94 27.14 16.99
CA ASN A 92 -20.37 27.36 17.20
C ASN A 92 -21.16 27.62 15.92
N LEU A 93 -20.49 27.88 14.78
CA LEU A 93 -21.15 28.01 13.48
C LEU A 93 -21.99 26.77 13.14
N THR A 94 -21.51 25.56 13.48
CA THR A 94 -22.24 24.32 13.18
C THR A 94 -23.55 24.22 13.97
N SER A 95 -23.56 24.71 15.20
CA SER A 95 -24.78 24.84 16.01
C SER A 95 -25.75 25.84 15.40
N CYS A 96 -25.26 26.97 14.90
CA CYS A 96 -26.08 27.94 14.17
C CYS A 96 -26.66 27.34 12.88
N CYS A 97 -25.88 26.54 12.14
CA CYS A 97 -26.31 25.84 10.94
C CYS A 97 -27.45 24.84 11.23
N ILE A 98 -27.37 24.08 12.33
CA ILE A 98 -28.45 23.17 12.78
C ILE A 98 -29.76 23.94 13.00
N VAL A 99 -29.71 25.08 13.69
CA VAL A 99 -30.87 25.93 13.93
C VAL A 99 -31.41 26.49 12.61
N LEU A 100 -30.54 27.01 11.75
CA LEU A 100 -30.93 27.57 10.46
C LEU A 100 -31.65 26.54 9.58
N MET A 101 -31.08 25.34 9.42
CA MET A 101 -31.72 24.25 8.68
C MET A 101 -33.10 23.90 9.25
N SER A 102 -33.21 23.79 10.58
CA SER A 102 -34.48 23.44 11.25
C SER A 102 -35.56 24.51 11.04
N ILE A 103 -35.17 25.80 11.02
CA ILE A 103 -36.09 26.91 10.73
C ILE A 103 -36.51 26.93 9.27
N ILE A 104 -35.58 26.66 8.33
CA ILE A 104 -35.92 26.57 6.91
C ILE A 104 -36.94 25.44 6.67
N GLU A 105 -36.73 24.28 7.28
CA GLU A 105 -37.57 23.09 7.07
C GLU A 105 -38.95 23.18 7.74
N HIS A 106 -39.04 23.79 8.93
CA HIS A 106 -40.26 23.75 9.76
C HIS A 106 -40.88 25.13 10.03
N SER A 107 -40.29 26.21 9.54
CA SER A 107 -40.86 27.56 9.61
C SER A 107 -40.52 28.38 8.35
N PRO A 108 -40.75 27.84 7.13
CA PRO A 108 -40.28 28.43 5.88
C PRO A 108 -40.85 29.84 5.64
N SER A 109 -42.08 30.11 6.10
CA SER A 109 -42.73 31.41 5.90
C SER A 109 -41.97 32.58 6.55
N MET A 110 -41.17 32.30 7.59
CA MET A 110 -40.38 33.31 8.32
C MET A 110 -39.06 33.67 7.61
N ILE A 111 -38.65 32.85 6.62
CA ILE A 111 -37.35 32.95 5.95
C ILE A 111 -37.47 33.29 4.46
N ASN A 112 -38.53 32.85 3.77
CA ASN A 112 -38.63 32.95 2.31
C ASN A 112 -38.42 34.37 1.74
N ASP A 113 -38.80 35.42 2.46
CA ASP A 113 -38.63 36.81 1.99
C ASP A 113 -37.23 37.40 2.27
N LYS A 114 -36.35 36.66 2.96
CA LYS A 114 -35.03 37.14 3.40
C LYS A 114 -33.91 36.83 2.41
N LYS A 115 -34.17 37.04 1.11
CA LYS A 115 -33.26 36.69 0.01
C LYS A 115 -31.82 37.19 0.19
N ILE A 116 -31.63 38.43 0.63
CA ILE A 116 -30.30 39.04 0.81
C ILE A 116 -29.51 38.26 1.86
N PHE A 117 -30.11 38.03 3.03
CA PHE A 117 -29.49 37.26 4.12
C PHE A 117 -29.10 35.86 3.67
N LEU A 118 -30.01 35.15 2.99
CA LEU A 118 -29.77 33.77 2.53
C LEU A 118 -28.64 33.68 1.51
N ASN A 119 -28.58 34.59 0.54
CA ASN A 119 -27.49 34.63 -0.44
C ASN A 119 -26.14 34.98 0.21
N SER A 120 -26.14 35.90 1.18
CA SER A 120 -24.94 36.23 1.95
C SER A 120 -24.47 35.05 2.80
N MET A 121 -25.39 34.34 3.46
CA MET A 121 -25.09 33.14 4.24
C MET A 121 -24.51 32.03 3.34
N LEU A 122 -25.13 31.79 2.19
CA LEU A 122 -24.66 30.81 1.22
C LEU A 122 -23.23 31.13 0.75
N THR A 123 -22.97 32.38 0.39
CA THR A 123 -21.63 32.83 -0.04
C THR A 123 -20.59 32.68 1.07
N TYR A 124 -20.97 33.03 2.30
CA TYR A 124 -20.10 32.93 3.48
C TYR A 124 -19.73 31.46 3.78
N LEU A 125 -20.70 30.55 3.83
CA LEU A 125 -20.45 29.12 4.07
C LEU A 125 -19.55 28.50 3.00
N ILE A 126 -19.77 28.86 1.74
CA ILE A 126 -18.93 28.40 0.63
C ILE A 126 -17.48 28.88 0.81
N ASN A 127 -17.28 30.14 1.19
CA ASN A 127 -15.94 30.68 1.40
C ASN A 127 -15.21 29.97 2.54
N ILE A 128 -15.91 29.66 3.62
CA ILE A 128 -15.34 28.89 4.72
C ILE A 128 -14.82 27.53 4.24
N LEU A 129 -15.60 26.84 3.41
CA LEU A 129 -15.24 25.53 2.86
C LEU A 129 -14.10 25.59 1.81
N PHE A 130 -13.87 26.74 1.18
CA PHE A 130 -12.83 26.90 0.16
C PHE A 130 -11.47 27.27 0.76
N GLU A 131 -11.47 27.87 1.95
CA GLU A 131 -10.26 28.26 2.63
C GLU A 131 -9.72 27.13 3.50
N ARG A 132 -8.61 26.53 3.04
CA ARG A 132 -8.01 25.32 3.60
C ARG A 132 -7.70 25.46 5.09
N SER A 133 -7.21 26.61 5.54
CA SER A 133 -6.87 26.86 6.95
C SER A 133 -8.05 26.71 7.91
N ASN A 134 -9.29 26.78 7.42
CA ASN A 134 -10.47 26.69 8.27
C ASN A 134 -10.75 25.26 8.74
N PHE A 135 -10.26 24.25 8.02
CA PHE A 135 -10.39 22.84 8.39
C PHE A 135 -9.49 22.43 9.58
N VAL A 136 -8.69 23.36 10.11
CA VAL A 136 -8.06 23.20 11.43
C VAL A 136 -9.11 23.22 12.55
N PHE A 137 -10.23 23.93 12.34
CA PHE A 137 -11.28 24.12 13.34
C PHE A 137 -12.48 23.21 13.17
N TYR A 138 -12.70 22.69 11.96
CA TYR A 138 -13.84 21.86 11.59
C TYR A 138 -13.40 20.44 11.28
N ASP A 139 -14.06 19.46 11.91
CA ASP A 139 -13.90 18.07 11.53
C ASP A 139 -14.84 17.68 10.36
N GLN A 140 -14.84 16.39 10.01
CA GLN A 140 -15.72 15.87 8.95
C GLN A 140 -17.21 16.07 9.27
N HIS A 141 -17.63 15.85 10.51
CA HIS A 141 -19.03 15.98 10.91
C HIS A 141 -19.48 17.44 10.84
N ASP A 142 -18.63 18.36 11.29
CA ASP A 142 -18.85 19.80 11.16
C ASP A 142 -18.97 20.22 9.69
N THR A 143 -18.09 19.70 8.83
CA THR A 143 -18.12 19.92 7.38
C THR A 143 -19.42 19.41 6.75
N ASP A 144 -19.89 18.22 7.17
CA ASP A 144 -21.15 17.63 6.71
C ASP A 144 -22.36 18.50 7.07
N ILE A 145 -22.39 19.06 8.29
CA ILE A 145 -23.44 19.98 8.72
C ILE A 145 -23.44 21.23 7.83
N ILE A 146 -22.28 21.81 7.56
CA ILE A 146 -22.16 23.02 6.72
C ILE A 146 -22.64 22.72 5.29
N ILE A 147 -22.21 21.60 4.69
CA ILE A 147 -22.62 21.21 3.33
C ILE A 147 -24.13 20.96 3.26
N LYS A 148 -24.71 20.23 4.23
CA LYS A 148 -26.17 20.03 4.31
C LYS A 148 -26.93 21.35 4.47
N THR A 149 -26.32 22.33 5.15
CA THR A 149 -26.90 23.67 5.28
C THR A 149 -26.88 24.41 3.94
N ILE A 150 -25.80 24.30 3.17
CA ILE A 150 -25.70 24.84 1.80
C ILE A 150 -26.80 24.21 0.92
N GLU A 151 -26.95 22.88 0.95
CA GLU A 151 -28.00 22.15 0.24
C GLU A 151 -29.40 22.67 0.61
N THR A 152 -29.69 22.73 1.92
CA THR A 152 -30.98 23.23 2.45
C THR A 152 -31.24 24.68 2.03
N LEU A 153 -30.22 25.55 2.03
CA LEU A 153 -30.34 26.94 1.56
C LEU A 153 -30.66 27.02 0.07
N CYS A 154 -30.07 26.15 -0.75
CA CYS A 154 -30.35 26.06 -2.18
C CYS A 154 -31.78 25.60 -2.49
N GLU A 155 -32.45 24.94 -1.55
CA GLU A 155 -33.85 24.51 -1.69
C GLU A 155 -34.88 25.60 -1.43
N VAL A 156 -34.50 26.71 -0.79
CA VAL A 156 -35.42 27.82 -0.48
C VAL A 156 -35.85 28.54 -1.75
N ASP A 157 -37.15 28.82 -1.92
CA ASP A 157 -37.71 29.41 -3.14
C ASP A 157 -37.02 30.71 -3.56
N SER A 158 -36.68 31.59 -2.62
CA SER A 158 -35.97 32.84 -2.93
C SER A 158 -34.55 32.64 -3.51
N VAL A 159 -33.92 31.50 -3.18
CA VAL A 159 -32.61 31.09 -3.68
C VAL A 159 -32.77 30.27 -4.96
N LYS A 160 -33.77 29.37 -5.04
CA LYS A 160 -34.15 28.69 -6.30
C LYS A 160 -34.46 29.68 -7.42
N LEU A 161 -35.13 30.78 -7.09
CA LEU A 161 -35.48 31.88 -7.99
C LEU A 161 -34.40 32.98 -8.05
N SER A 162 -33.18 32.73 -7.52
CA SER A 162 -32.05 33.62 -7.75
C SER A 162 -31.71 33.68 -9.23
N SER A 163 -31.08 34.76 -9.68
CA SER A 163 -30.66 34.89 -11.08
C SER A 163 -29.76 33.73 -11.50
N TYR A 164 -29.88 33.31 -12.76
CA TYR A 164 -29.02 32.31 -13.36
C TYR A 164 -27.52 32.68 -13.19
N ASP A 165 -27.19 33.97 -13.35
CA ASP A 165 -25.83 34.49 -13.20
C ASP A 165 -25.24 34.26 -11.80
N PHE A 166 -26.07 34.37 -10.75
CA PHE A 166 -25.62 34.08 -9.38
C PHE A 166 -25.22 32.62 -9.24
N LYS A 167 -26.05 31.69 -9.75
CA LYS A 167 -25.81 30.25 -9.68
C LYS A 167 -24.57 29.84 -10.50
N VAL A 168 -24.43 30.38 -11.71
CA VAL A 168 -23.23 30.20 -12.53
C VAL A 168 -21.99 30.78 -11.85
N GLY A 169 -22.13 31.91 -11.14
CA GLY A 169 -21.07 32.48 -10.31
C GLY A 169 -20.57 31.52 -9.25
N LEU A 170 -21.46 30.81 -8.55
CA LEU A 170 -21.09 29.78 -7.56
C LEU A 170 -20.35 28.61 -8.21
N ILE A 171 -20.82 28.11 -9.35
CA ILE A 171 -20.15 27.04 -10.10
C ILE A 171 -18.74 27.46 -10.53
N ARG A 172 -18.60 28.67 -11.13
CA ARG A 172 -17.30 29.20 -11.53
C ARG A 172 -16.35 29.32 -10.35
N ARG A 173 -16.86 29.71 -9.18
CA ARG A 173 -16.07 29.81 -7.96
C ARG A 173 -15.59 28.44 -7.48
N CYS A 174 -16.45 27.41 -7.49
CA CYS A 174 -16.03 26.04 -7.21
C CYS A 174 -14.91 25.60 -8.15
N LEU A 175 -15.11 25.77 -9.47
CA LEU A 175 -14.14 25.35 -10.48
C LEU A 175 -12.80 26.08 -10.35
N PHE A 176 -12.82 27.40 -10.13
CA PHE A 176 -11.61 28.17 -9.88
C PHE A 176 -10.84 27.66 -8.65
N ASN A 177 -11.53 27.29 -7.57
CA ASN A 177 -10.87 26.73 -6.38
C ASN A 177 -10.39 25.30 -6.60
N LEU A 178 -11.04 24.50 -7.45
CA LEU A 178 -10.51 23.21 -7.90
C LEU A 178 -9.24 23.39 -8.72
N ASP A 179 -9.20 24.36 -9.64
CA ASP A 179 -8.01 24.67 -10.42
C ASP A 179 -6.84 25.07 -9.50
N LEU A 180 -7.09 25.96 -8.54
CA LEU A 180 -6.09 26.33 -7.52
C LEU A 180 -5.61 25.13 -6.69
N PHE A 181 -6.51 24.17 -6.42
CA PHE A 181 -6.14 22.93 -5.74
C PHE A 181 -5.24 22.05 -6.61
N PHE A 182 -5.52 21.91 -7.91
CA PHE A 182 -4.69 21.13 -8.82
C PHE A 182 -3.31 21.75 -9.05
N GLU A 183 -3.18 23.08 -8.96
CA GLU A 183 -1.89 23.76 -9.07
C GLU A 183 -1.03 23.65 -7.80
N SER A 184 -1.67 23.62 -6.64
CA SER A 184 -0.98 23.39 -5.37
C SER A 184 -0.76 21.88 -5.20
N ASN A 185 0.44 21.38 -5.52
CA ASN A 185 0.84 19.99 -5.25
C ASN A 185 0.85 19.71 -3.75
N SER A 186 -0.31 19.54 -3.12
CA SER A 186 -0.45 19.56 -1.68
C SER A 186 -1.43 18.50 -1.22
N SER A 187 -1.06 17.82 -0.13
CA SER A 187 -1.66 16.57 0.30
C SER A 187 -1.90 16.61 1.81
N ILE A 188 -2.22 17.77 2.39
CA ILE A 188 -2.55 17.91 3.82
C ILE A 188 -4.06 17.73 3.99
N TYR A 189 -4.49 17.24 5.17
CA TYR A 189 -5.88 16.90 5.43
C TYR A 189 -6.86 18.04 5.14
N GLU A 190 -6.51 19.24 5.57
CA GLU A 190 -7.28 20.46 5.41
C GLU A 190 -7.60 20.73 3.94
N GLU A 191 -6.66 20.42 3.06
CA GLU A 191 -6.78 20.64 1.64
C GLU A 191 -7.63 19.56 0.99
N VAL A 192 -7.46 18.30 1.43
CA VAL A 192 -8.33 17.19 1.03
C VAL A 192 -9.77 17.45 1.44
N MET A 193 -10.00 17.94 2.66
CA MET A 193 -11.32 18.30 3.16
C MET A 193 -11.93 19.48 2.38
N SER A 194 -11.14 20.51 2.13
CA SER A 194 -11.55 21.64 1.29
C SER A 194 -11.92 21.16 -0.11
N PHE A 195 -11.11 20.31 -0.72
CA PHE A 195 -11.38 19.73 -2.04
C PHE A 195 -12.70 18.93 -2.06
N ILE A 196 -12.91 18.03 -1.10
CA ILE A 196 -14.17 17.28 -0.97
C ILE A 196 -15.35 18.26 -0.83
N ALA A 197 -15.20 19.28 0.01
CA ALA A 197 -16.24 20.27 0.25
C ALA A 197 -16.54 21.10 -1.02
N ILE A 198 -15.52 21.48 -1.79
CA ILE A 198 -15.67 22.15 -3.09
C ILE A 198 -16.41 21.24 -4.07
N LEU A 199 -16.06 19.97 -4.17
CA LEU A 199 -16.71 19.02 -5.08
C LEU A 199 -18.17 18.76 -4.71
N ARG A 200 -18.48 18.60 -3.42
CA ARG A 200 -19.86 18.44 -2.95
C ARG A 200 -20.70 19.68 -3.20
N SER A 201 -20.12 20.86 -2.93
CA SER A 201 -20.76 22.14 -3.23
C SER A 201 -21.00 22.30 -4.75
N LEU A 202 -20.03 21.90 -5.57
CA LEU A 202 -20.17 21.89 -7.03
C LEU A 202 -21.34 21.02 -7.47
N GLY A 203 -21.47 19.80 -6.92
CA GLY A 203 -22.61 18.91 -7.18
C GLY A 203 -23.96 19.57 -6.87
N ILE A 204 -24.09 20.16 -5.67
CA ILE A 204 -25.30 20.88 -5.25
C ILE A 204 -25.65 22.01 -6.22
N PHE A 205 -24.68 22.83 -6.64
CA PHE A 205 -24.96 23.96 -7.53
C PHE A 205 -25.27 23.56 -8.96
N LEU A 206 -24.70 22.43 -9.42
CA LEU A 206 -25.02 21.86 -10.73
C LEU A 206 -26.46 21.33 -10.75
N ASP A 207 -26.88 20.61 -9.71
CA ASP A 207 -28.26 20.15 -9.55
C ASP A 207 -29.23 21.34 -9.46
N LEU A 208 -28.87 22.37 -8.70
CA LEU A 208 -29.64 23.61 -8.61
C LEU A 208 -29.82 24.27 -9.99
N CYS A 209 -28.77 24.29 -10.82
CA CYS A 209 -28.83 24.84 -12.17
C CYS A 209 -29.64 23.96 -13.13
N TYR A 210 -29.45 22.64 -13.07
CA TYR A 210 -30.16 21.67 -13.90
C TYR A 210 -31.67 21.72 -13.66
N ASN A 211 -32.09 21.79 -12.40
CA ASN A 211 -33.50 21.89 -12.04
C ASN A 211 -34.14 23.20 -12.52
N THR A 212 -33.38 24.32 -12.59
CA THR A 212 -33.88 25.55 -13.22
C THR A 212 -34.02 25.50 -14.74
N LYS A 213 -33.26 24.65 -15.47
CA LYS A 213 -33.42 24.49 -16.93
C LYS A 213 -34.75 23.86 -17.33
N SER A 214 -35.46 23.22 -16.41
CA SER A 214 -36.83 22.73 -16.66
C SER A 214 -37.87 23.87 -16.75
N LEU A 215 -37.53 25.07 -16.27
CA LEU A 215 -38.41 26.25 -16.25
C LEU A 215 -38.13 27.24 -17.38
N GLU A 216 -36.94 27.21 -17.99
CA GLU A 216 -36.58 28.07 -19.12
C GLU A 216 -36.10 27.23 -20.31
N ASN A 217 -37.04 26.89 -21.20
CA ASN A 217 -36.74 26.43 -22.55
C ASN A 217 -36.08 27.57 -23.34
N GLN A 218 -34.78 27.80 -23.17
CA GLN A 218 -33.91 28.50 -24.12
C GLN A 218 -32.43 28.24 -23.80
N ASP A 219 -31.67 27.91 -24.85
CA ASP A 219 -30.21 27.76 -24.90
C ASP A 219 -29.55 26.55 -24.21
N LYS A 220 -29.58 25.39 -24.90
CA LYS A 220 -28.63 24.28 -24.71
C LYS A 220 -27.15 24.68 -24.86
N ASN A 221 -26.85 25.87 -25.41
CA ASN A 221 -25.50 26.35 -25.69
C ASN A 221 -24.82 27.15 -24.55
N ARG A 222 -25.51 27.46 -23.43
CA ARG A 222 -24.95 28.33 -22.36
C ARG A 222 -24.12 27.62 -21.29
N PHE A 223 -24.12 26.29 -21.24
CA PHE A 223 -23.24 25.52 -20.34
C PHE A 223 -21.92 25.15 -21.02
N LYS A 224 -21.29 26.11 -21.71
CA LYS A 224 -19.88 26.01 -22.07
C LYS A 224 -19.07 26.67 -20.97
N ILE A 225 -18.63 25.86 -20.01
CA ILE A 225 -17.68 26.30 -19.00
C ILE A 225 -16.29 26.15 -19.60
N TYR A 226 -15.71 27.28 -19.99
CA TYR A 226 -14.33 27.35 -20.48
C TYR A 226 -13.40 27.39 -19.27
N VAL A 227 -12.74 26.27 -18.97
CA VAL A 227 -11.62 26.25 -18.02
C VAL A 227 -10.36 26.63 -18.80
N LEU A 228 -9.78 27.78 -18.47
CA LEU A 228 -8.57 28.29 -19.11
C LEU A 228 -7.37 27.47 -18.64
N LYS A 229 -6.91 26.51 -19.45
CA LYS A 229 -5.63 25.83 -19.22
C LYS A 229 -4.50 26.77 -19.61
N LYS A 230 -3.82 27.36 -18.63
CA LYS A 230 -2.61 28.17 -18.90
C LYS A 230 -1.47 27.22 -19.26
N LYS A 231 -1.19 27.02 -20.55
CA LYS A 231 0.03 26.33 -20.99
C LYS A 231 1.22 27.14 -20.49
N ASN A 232 2.10 26.51 -19.70
CA ASN A 232 3.45 27.00 -19.47
C ASN A 232 4.25 26.89 -20.77
N SER A 233 4.03 27.82 -21.69
CA SER A 233 4.90 28.01 -22.84
C SER A 233 5.12 29.51 -23.03
N LYS A 234 6.38 29.93 -22.86
CA LYS A 234 6.85 31.23 -23.34
C LYS A 234 6.61 31.29 -24.84
N GLY A 235 5.57 32.01 -25.26
CA GLY A 235 5.17 32.15 -26.65
C GLY A 235 3.71 32.53 -26.71
N ALA A 236 3.44 33.79 -27.04
CA ALA A 236 2.10 34.31 -27.23
C ALA A 236 1.41 33.64 -28.43
N ASP A 237 0.07 33.71 -28.38
CA ASP A 237 -0.87 33.52 -29.49
C ASP A 237 -1.23 32.09 -29.92
N SER A 238 -1.83 31.32 -29.01
CA SER A 238 -3.15 30.71 -29.28
C SER A 238 -3.80 30.26 -27.97
N SER A 239 -4.92 30.87 -27.60
CA SER A 239 -5.77 30.39 -26.52
C SER A 239 -6.54 29.17 -27.01
N ASP A 240 -5.92 27.99 -26.97
CA ASP A 240 -6.62 26.73 -27.22
C ASP A 240 -7.62 26.50 -26.06
N THR A 241 -8.87 26.94 -26.24
CA THR A 241 -9.99 26.60 -25.37
C THR A 241 -10.30 25.11 -25.51
N ILE A 242 -10.02 24.34 -24.45
CA ILE A 242 -10.42 22.93 -24.38
C ILE A 242 -11.90 22.89 -23.96
N GLU A 243 -12.78 22.45 -24.86
CA GLU A 243 -14.15 22.09 -24.52
C GLU A 243 -14.15 20.76 -23.76
N PHE A 244 -14.51 20.78 -22.47
CA PHE A 244 -14.86 19.56 -21.76
C PHE A 244 -16.36 19.30 -21.92
N GLU A 245 -16.73 18.08 -22.36
CA GLU A 245 -18.08 17.54 -22.15
C GLU A 245 -18.29 17.36 -20.63
N THR A 246 -18.70 18.46 -20.01
CA THR A 246 -18.80 18.68 -18.57
C THR A 246 -19.69 17.65 -17.89
N THR A 247 -20.73 17.15 -18.55
CA THR A 247 -21.66 16.14 -18.01
C THR A 247 -20.99 14.81 -17.68
N GLY A 248 -20.04 14.34 -18.49
CA GLY A 248 -19.36 13.06 -18.25
C GLY A 248 -18.38 13.09 -17.07
N PHE A 249 -17.65 14.19 -16.91
CA PHE A 249 -16.70 14.39 -15.81
C PHE A 249 -17.43 14.68 -14.48
N ILE A 250 -18.45 15.53 -14.52
CA ILE A 250 -19.29 15.86 -13.37
C ILE A 250 -20.03 14.63 -12.86
N ASN A 251 -20.66 13.84 -13.74
CA ASN A 251 -21.38 12.64 -13.31
C ASN A 251 -20.41 11.60 -12.72
N LYS A 252 -19.22 11.42 -13.33
CA LYS A 252 -18.17 10.55 -12.77
C LYS A 252 -17.66 11.00 -11.42
N ILE A 253 -17.59 12.31 -11.16
CA ILE A 253 -17.17 12.88 -9.88
C ILE A 253 -18.30 12.78 -8.84
N SER A 254 -19.52 13.12 -9.24
CA SER A 254 -20.71 13.05 -8.39
C SER A 254 -20.95 11.61 -7.92
N ASP A 255 -21.04 10.64 -8.84
CA ASP A 255 -21.27 9.22 -8.53
C ASP A 255 -20.18 8.62 -7.62
N LEU A 256 -18.96 9.13 -7.71
CA LEU A 256 -17.84 8.72 -6.86
C LEU A 256 -18.02 9.21 -5.41
N ILE A 257 -18.57 10.42 -5.23
CA ILE A 257 -18.56 11.18 -3.97
C ILE A 257 -19.80 10.91 -3.11
N THR A 258 -20.98 10.68 -3.70
CA THR A 258 -22.24 10.69 -2.95
C THR A 258 -22.70 9.35 -2.36
N SER A 259 -22.15 8.19 -2.76
CA SER A 259 -22.63 6.91 -2.20
C SER A 259 -21.55 5.90 -1.82
N LYS A 260 -20.44 5.83 -2.54
CA LYS A 260 -19.37 4.87 -2.24
C LYS A 260 -18.33 5.45 -1.27
N PHE A 261 -17.96 6.72 -1.49
CA PHE A 261 -16.96 7.43 -0.71
C PHE A 261 -17.32 7.65 0.77
N ILE A 262 -18.54 8.10 1.06
CA ILE A 262 -19.03 8.32 2.44
C ILE A 262 -19.19 6.98 3.17
N ASN A 263 -19.78 5.98 2.51
CA ASN A 263 -19.93 4.63 3.08
C ASN A 263 -18.59 3.92 3.29
N ASP A 264 -17.59 4.16 2.44
CA ASP A 264 -16.26 3.59 2.62
C ASP A 264 -15.48 4.30 3.72
N LEU A 265 -15.62 5.62 3.89
CA LEU A 265 -15.11 6.37 5.05
C LEU A 265 -15.70 5.86 6.37
N GLU A 266 -16.99 5.54 6.41
CA GLU A 266 -17.63 4.90 7.56
C GLU A 266 -17.16 3.44 7.78
N LYS A 267 -16.79 2.71 6.71
CA LYS A 267 -16.21 1.35 6.78
C LYS A 267 -14.76 1.31 7.23
N TYR A 268 -14.01 2.42 7.25
CA TYR A 268 -12.68 2.49 7.88
C TYR A 268 -12.75 2.49 9.43
N LYS A 269 -13.88 2.07 10.01
CA LYS A 269 -13.87 1.28 11.25
C LYS A 269 -13.06 0.00 10.99
N LEU A 270 -11.74 0.06 11.25
CA LEU A 270 -10.87 -1.13 11.33
C LEU A 270 -11.64 -2.27 12.05
N PRO A 271 -11.64 -3.50 11.53
CA PRO A 271 -12.22 -4.64 12.24
C PRO A 271 -11.67 -4.69 13.66
N ASP A 272 -12.54 -4.79 14.68
CA ASP A 272 -12.17 -4.79 16.11
C ASP A 272 -11.04 -5.79 16.44
N ASN A 273 -10.93 -6.83 15.60
CA ASN A 273 -9.96 -7.91 15.63
C ASN A 273 -8.50 -7.45 15.40
N LEU A 274 -8.28 -6.29 14.77
CA LEU A 274 -6.95 -5.69 14.52
C LEU A 274 -6.59 -4.60 15.56
N CYS A 275 -7.51 -4.28 16.47
CA CYS A 275 -7.44 -3.12 17.37
C CYS A 275 -7.10 -3.47 18.83
N LEU A 276 -6.89 -4.76 19.16
CA LEU A 276 -6.46 -5.19 20.49
C LEU A 276 -5.04 -4.68 20.79
N GLY A 277 -4.93 -3.61 21.59
CA GLY A 277 -3.66 -3.13 22.16
C GLY A 277 -3.32 -1.65 21.95
N TYR A 278 -4.17 -0.85 21.28
CA TYR A 278 -3.89 0.58 21.02
C TYR A 278 -4.58 1.51 22.03
N LYS A 279 -3.94 2.65 22.29
CA LYS A 279 -4.61 3.79 22.94
C LYS A 279 -5.54 4.45 21.93
N ASP A 280 -6.70 4.94 22.38
CA ASP A 280 -7.73 5.54 21.52
C ASP A 280 -7.18 6.62 20.57
N ASP A 281 -6.20 7.41 21.02
CA ASP A 281 -5.56 8.47 20.24
C ASP A 281 -4.71 7.97 19.05
N GLU A 282 -3.96 6.87 19.21
CA GLU A 282 -3.19 6.28 18.10
C GLU A 282 -4.12 5.70 17.05
N LEU A 283 -5.22 5.10 17.50
CA LEU A 283 -6.22 4.52 16.62
C LEU A 283 -6.93 5.59 15.79
N ALA A 284 -7.25 6.73 16.40
CA ALA A 284 -7.81 7.89 15.71
C ALA A 284 -6.86 8.44 14.64
N LYS A 285 -5.55 8.53 14.95
CA LYS A 285 -4.52 8.99 13.98
C LYS A 285 -4.38 8.04 12.79
N ILE A 286 -4.36 6.73 13.02
CA ILE A 286 -4.28 5.73 11.94
C ILE A 286 -5.52 5.83 11.05
N ARG A 287 -6.72 5.90 11.63
CA ARG A 287 -7.98 6.03 10.88
C ARG A 287 -7.98 7.25 9.98
N PHE A 288 -7.57 8.39 10.53
CA PHE A 288 -7.49 9.66 9.80
C PHE A 288 -6.52 9.58 8.62
N ILE A 289 -5.32 9.04 8.82
CA ILE A 289 -4.32 8.93 7.76
C ILE A 289 -4.74 7.94 6.67
N SER A 290 -5.34 6.80 7.03
CA SER A 290 -5.90 5.87 6.05
C SER A 290 -6.97 6.53 5.21
N ALA A 291 -7.91 7.25 5.83
CA ALA A 291 -8.94 8.01 5.13
C ALA A 291 -8.31 9.03 4.17
N LYS A 292 -7.40 9.87 4.67
CA LYS A 292 -6.69 10.89 3.88
C LYS A 292 -6.08 10.32 2.59
N PHE A 293 -5.32 9.23 2.69
CA PHE A 293 -4.67 8.63 1.52
C PHE A 293 -5.63 7.84 0.63
N TYR A 294 -6.69 7.24 1.18
CA TYR A 294 -7.76 6.65 0.38
C TYR A 294 -8.43 7.70 -0.52
N VAL A 295 -8.73 8.87 0.04
CA VAL A 295 -9.28 9.99 -0.74
C VAL A 295 -8.30 10.43 -1.80
N LEU A 296 -7.05 10.71 -1.43
CA LEU A 296 -6.04 11.18 -2.36
C LEU A 296 -5.87 10.21 -3.54
N ASN A 297 -5.83 8.90 -3.26
CA ASN A 297 -5.73 7.85 -4.26
C ASN A 297 -6.95 7.76 -5.19
N THR A 298 -8.13 7.95 -4.63
CA THR A 298 -9.41 7.97 -5.35
C THR A 298 -9.48 9.16 -6.28
N VAL A 299 -9.05 10.32 -5.81
CA VAL A 299 -8.99 11.57 -6.56
C VAL A 299 -7.94 11.50 -7.67
N ALA A 300 -6.74 11.02 -7.36
CA ALA A 300 -5.66 10.87 -8.32
C ALA A 300 -6.01 9.97 -9.51
N LYS A 301 -6.95 9.02 -9.35
CA LYS A 301 -7.49 8.21 -10.45
C LYS A 301 -8.18 9.06 -11.53
N ILE A 302 -8.68 10.23 -11.16
CA ILE A 302 -9.53 11.08 -12.00
C ILE A 302 -8.79 12.35 -12.43
N THR A 303 -7.86 12.85 -11.62
CA THR A 303 -7.39 14.24 -11.73
C THR A 303 -5.88 14.42 -11.92
N ASP A 304 -5.12 13.38 -12.32
CA ASP A 304 -3.66 13.44 -12.54
C ASP A 304 -2.87 14.12 -11.40
N ILE A 305 -3.42 14.16 -10.18
CA ILE A 305 -2.81 14.84 -9.04
C ILE A 305 -1.50 14.15 -8.66
N LEU A 306 -0.50 14.96 -8.32
CA LEU A 306 0.77 14.53 -7.79
C LEU A 306 0.79 14.61 -6.26
N ILE A 307 1.35 13.60 -5.62
CA ILE A 307 1.64 13.60 -4.18
C ILE A 307 2.67 14.68 -3.87
N ASN A 308 2.41 15.48 -2.84
CA ASN A 308 3.46 16.27 -2.22
C ASN A 308 4.45 15.35 -1.51
N ARG A 309 5.62 15.17 -2.13
CA ARG A 309 6.67 14.27 -1.65
C ARG A 309 7.06 14.52 -0.19
N VAL A 310 7.20 15.78 0.22
CA VAL A 310 7.62 16.14 1.59
C VAL A 310 6.54 15.78 2.61
N HIS A 311 5.29 16.15 2.36
CA HIS A 311 4.20 15.84 3.29
C HIS A 311 3.93 14.34 3.38
N PHE A 312 3.94 13.64 2.25
CA PHE A 312 3.78 12.19 2.22
C PHE A 312 4.80 11.49 3.10
N TYR A 313 6.08 11.81 2.95
CA TYR A 313 7.13 11.17 3.71
C TYR A 313 7.14 11.57 5.19
N ASN A 314 6.73 12.80 5.52
CA ASN A 314 6.50 13.20 6.91
C ASN A 314 5.37 12.40 7.56
N ASP A 315 4.26 12.19 6.84
CA ASP A 315 3.15 11.37 7.34
C ASP A 315 3.59 9.91 7.55
N VAL A 316 4.29 9.33 6.57
CA VAL A 316 4.86 7.98 6.62
C VAL A 316 5.80 7.83 7.82
N TYR A 317 6.67 8.80 8.07
CA TYR A 317 7.61 8.78 9.18
C TYR A 317 6.91 8.90 10.55
N ALA A 318 5.85 9.70 10.63
CA ALA A 318 5.09 9.93 11.86
C ALA A 318 4.23 8.72 12.28
N GLN A 319 4.02 7.73 11.40
CA GLN A 319 3.19 6.57 11.71
C GLN A 319 3.95 5.43 12.39
N THR A 320 3.32 4.86 13.42
CA THR A 320 3.78 3.60 14.02
C THR A 320 3.63 2.42 13.06
N LYS A 321 2.62 2.47 12.18
CA LYS A 321 2.35 1.47 11.13
C LYS A 321 2.22 2.11 9.75
N PRO A 322 3.35 2.43 9.09
CA PRO A 322 3.37 3.08 7.79
C PRO A 322 2.60 2.32 6.71
N LYS A 323 2.52 0.98 6.81
CA LYS A 323 1.83 0.13 5.84
C LYS A 323 0.39 0.58 5.54
N PHE A 324 -0.34 1.11 6.52
CA PHE A 324 -1.70 1.60 6.30
C PHE A 324 -1.80 2.76 5.30
N ILE A 325 -0.75 3.56 5.14
CA ILE A 325 -0.69 4.58 4.08
C ILE A 325 -0.57 3.88 2.72
N PHE A 326 0.38 2.94 2.62
CA PHE A 326 0.67 2.22 1.39
C PHE A 326 -0.55 1.43 0.89
N ASP A 327 -1.24 0.72 1.78
CA ASP A 327 -2.46 -0.05 1.45
C ASP A 327 -3.56 0.81 0.78
N ASN A 328 -3.51 2.15 0.92
CA ASN A 328 -4.51 3.07 0.37
C ASN A 328 -4.07 3.86 -0.89
N ILE A 329 -2.84 3.69 -1.40
CA ILE A 329 -2.28 4.53 -2.50
C ILE A 329 -2.01 3.78 -3.82
N SER A 330 -2.90 2.86 -4.20
CA SER A 330 -2.72 1.98 -5.37
C SER A 330 -2.43 2.69 -6.70
N ASN A 331 -3.12 3.80 -6.98
CA ASN A 331 -3.02 4.60 -8.21
C ASN A 331 -1.84 5.59 -8.17
N LEU A 332 -1.33 5.87 -6.98
CA LEU A 332 -0.24 6.82 -6.76
C LEU A 332 1.14 6.14 -6.65
N LYS A 333 1.18 4.82 -6.80
CA LYS A 333 2.40 4.01 -6.60
C LYS A 333 3.59 4.43 -7.46
N SER A 334 3.35 4.90 -8.68
CA SER A 334 4.41 5.34 -9.60
C SER A 334 5.09 6.64 -9.15
N GLN A 335 4.46 7.38 -8.24
CA GLN A 335 4.97 8.65 -7.72
C GLN A 335 5.85 8.46 -6.47
N ILE A 336 5.95 7.23 -5.95
CA ILE A 336 6.75 6.92 -4.76
C ILE A 336 8.23 6.87 -5.16
N SER A 337 9.03 7.74 -4.56
CA SER A 337 10.49 7.71 -4.72
C SER A 337 11.12 6.64 -3.83
N TRP A 338 11.75 5.64 -4.45
CA TRP A 338 12.43 4.57 -3.74
C TRP A 338 13.64 5.06 -2.93
N SER A 339 14.35 6.09 -3.40
CA SER A 339 15.48 6.66 -2.65
C SER A 339 15.05 7.15 -1.26
N ASP A 340 13.96 7.90 -1.20
CA ASP A 340 13.44 8.44 0.08
C ASP A 340 12.82 7.37 0.93
N LEU A 341 12.13 6.41 0.29
CA LEU A 341 11.53 5.29 0.99
C LEU A 341 12.59 4.46 1.73
N ILE A 342 13.75 4.23 1.12
CA ILE A 342 14.87 3.52 1.77
C ILE A 342 15.48 4.34 2.90
N ILE A 343 15.63 5.66 2.73
CA ILE A 343 16.14 6.54 3.80
C ILE A 343 15.19 6.45 5.02
N LEU A 344 13.88 6.53 4.79
CA LEU A 344 12.88 6.39 5.85
C LEU A 344 12.90 5.00 6.48
N ALA A 345 12.88 3.95 5.66
CA ALA A 345 12.91 2.57 6.14
C ALA A 345 14.16 2.32 7.01
N THR A 346 15.31 2.85 6.61
CA THR A 346 16.59 2.73 7.32
C THR A 346 16.59 3.47 8.66
N ASN A 347 15.87 4.60 8.77
CA ASN A 347 15.81 5.39 10.00
C ASN A 347 14.57 5.11 10.88
N SER A 348 13.62 4.31 10.40
CA SER A 348 12.39 4.01 11.13
C SER A 348 12.59 2.93 12.22
N PRO A 349 11.92 3.04 13.38
CA PRO A 349 11.82 1.95 14.35
C PRO A 349 10.94 0.78 13.87
N SER A 350 10.02 1.01 12.92
CA SER A 350 9.05 0.01 12.45
C SER A 350 9.58 -0.79 11.25
N LYS A 351 10.74 -1.46 11.42
CA LYS A 351 11.40 -2.23 10.33
C LYS A 351 10.49 -3.27 9.67
N PHE A 352 9.66 -3.96 10.45
CA PHE A 352 8.77 -5.00 9.94
C PHE A 352 7.75 -4.49 8.91
N ASP A 353 7.18 -3.30 9.14
CA ASP A 353 6.22 -2.72 8.19
C ASP A 353 6.91 -2.30 6.89
N PHE A 354 8.11 -1.71 6.98
CA PHE A 354 8.88 -1.39 5.79
C PHE A 354 9.34 -2.62 5.02
N ILE A 355 9.67 -3.73 5.69
CA ILE A 355 9.94 -5.01 5.01
C ILE A 355 8.71 -5.47 4.23
N LEU A 356 7.50 -5.31 4.78
CA LEU A 356 6.27 -5.67 4.07
C LEU A 356 6.03 -4.77 2.85
N ILE A 357 6.30 -3.46 2.96
CA ILE A 357 6.14 -2.51 1.86
C ILE A 357 7.17 -2.75 0.75
N LEU A 358 8.46 -2.84 1.11
CA LEU A 358 9.57 -2.97 0.17
C LEU A 358 9.57 -4.30 -0.60
N LEU A 359 9.01 -5.35 0.00
CA LEU A 359 8.91 -6.68 -0.61
C LEU A 359 7.53 -7.01 -1.16
N ASP A 360 6.63 -6.03 -1.22
CA ASP A 360 5.33 -6.22 -1.87
C ASP A 360 5.54 -6.23 -3.40
N PRO A 361 5.17 -7.32 -4.10
CA PRO A 361 5.24 -7.37 -5.56
C PRO A 361 4.48 -6.22 -6.23
N PHE A 362 3.46 -5.68 -5.58
CA PHE A 362 2.69 -4.55 -6.10
C PHE A 362 3.53 -3.27 -6.27
N TYR A 363 4.55 -3.05 -5.41
CA TYR A 363 5.42 -1.87 -5.44
C TYR A 363 6.74 -2.09 -6.18
N ILE A 364 7.21 -3.34 -6.30
CA ILE A 364 8.42 -3.65 -7.06
C ILE A 364 8.11 -3.57 -8.57
N GLN A 365 8.40 -2.41 -9.17
CA GLN A 365 8.13 -2.15 -10.59
C GLN A 365 9.36 -2.37 -11.48
N ASN A 366 10.56 -2.10 -10.98
CA ASN A 366 11.80 -2.11 -11.76
C ASN A 366 12.89 -2.94 -11.07
N LEU A 367 13.82 -3.49 -11.86
CA LEU A 367 14.98 -4.24 -11.35
C LEU A 367 15.86 -3.39 -10.42
N GLU A 368 15.92 -2.07 -10.65
CA GLU A 368 16.66 -1.12 -9.82
C GLU A 368 16.17 -1.09 -8.37
N HIS A 369 14.90 -1.45 -8.11
CA HIS A 369 14.37 -1.51 -6.75
C HIS A 369 15.11 -2.56 -5.90
N PHE A 370 15.67 -3.62 -6.49
CA PHE A 370 16.51 -4.57 -5.76
C PHE A 370 17.82 -3.95 -5.28
N SER A 371 18.39 -2.97 -5.99
CA SER A 371 19.56 -2.22 -5.51
C SER A 371 19.20 -1.41 -4.26
N TYR A 372 18.01 -0.81 -4.22
CA TYR A 372 17.49 -0.11 -3.04
C TYR A 372 17.23 -1.07 -1.86
N ILE A 373 16.62 -2.23 -2.13
CA ILE A 373 16.41 -3.27 -1.09
C ILE A 373 17.75 -3.75 -0.54
N PHE A 374 18.77 -3.93 -1.39
CA PHE A 374 20.12 -4.30 -0.97
C PHE A 374 20.72 -3.27 0.00
N LEU A 375 20.57 -1.98 -0.28
CA LEU A 375 21.00 -0.91 0.64
C LEU A 375 20.27 -0.96 1.98
N PHE A 376 18.97 -1.26 1.98
CA PHE A 376 18.21 -1.45 3.22
C PHE A 376 18.68 -2.69 4.01
N VAL A 377 18.97 -3.79 3.34
CA VAL A 377 19.53 -4.99 3.99
C VAL A 377 20.88 -4.69 4.65
N PHE A 378 21.73 -3.89 3.99
CA PHE A 378 23.00 -3.43 4.55
C PHE A 378 22.80 -2.59 5.81
N SER A 379 21.71 -1.81 5.88
CA SER A 379 21.45 -0.92 7.01
C SER A 379 20.88 -1.61 8.25
N LEU A 380 20.37 -2.85 8.12
CA LEU A 380 19.83 -3.61 9.25
C LEU A 380 20.89 -4.03 10.28
N LYS A 381 22.17 -4.15 9.88
CA LYS A 381 23.27 -4.54 10.78
C LYS A 381 22.85 -5.72 11.68
N GLU A 382 23.11 -5.68 12.98
CA GLU A 382 22.84 -6.79 13.91
C GLU A 382 21.34 -6.98 14.29
N ASP A 383 20.38 -6.37 13.59
CA ASP A 383 18.95 -6.65 13.79
C ASP A 383 18.53 -8.00 13.17
N TYR A 384 18.94 -9.09 13.82
CA TYR A 384 18.69 -10.46 13.39
C TYR A 384 17.20 -10.82 13.30
N THR A 385 16.33 -10.09 14.01
CA THR A 385 14.88 -10.34 13.96
C THR A 385 14.30 -9.83 12.65
N SER A 386 14.67 -8.59 12.27
CA SER A 386 14.29 -8.00 10.99
C SER A 386 14.87 -8.79 9.82
N ILE A 387 16.14 -9.23 9.91
CA ILE A 387 16.79 -10.05 8.89
C ILE A 387 16.04 -11.36 8.68
N LEU A 388 15.74 -12.11 9.76
CA LEU A 388 14.98 -13.35 9.64
C LEU A 388 13.61 -13.14 9.00
N PHE A 389 12.90 -12.06 9.37
CA PHE A 389 11.61 -11.75 8.79
C PHE A 389 11.70 -11.38 7.30
N LEU A 390 12.68 -10.55 6.95
CA LEU A 390 12.99 -10.17 5.57
C LEU A 390 13.34 -11.40 4.73
N THR A 391 14.21 -12.29 5.21
CA THR A 391 14.56 -13.52 4.49
C THR A 391 13.35 -14.40 4.27
N LYS A 392 12.50 -14.60 5.29
CA LYS A 392 11.25 -15.37 5.14
C LYS A 392 10.32 -14.81 4.08
N LYS A 393 10.34 -13.49 3.86
CA LYS A 393 9.54 -12.82 2.82
C LYS A 393 10.21 -12.94 1.45
N LEU A 394 11.51 -12.63 1.36
CA LEU A 394 12.30 -12.75 0.13
C LEU A 394 12.21 -14.16 -0.47
N VAL A 395 12.45 -15.21 0.32
CA VAL A 395 12.42 -16.60 -0.21
C VAL A 395 11.05 -17.03 -0.72
N LYS A 396 9.97 -16.33 -0.37
CA LYS A 396 8.63 -16.60 -0.90
C LYS A 396 8.36 -15.91 -2.24
N LEU A 397 9.19 -14.94 -2.64
CA LEU A 397 9.07 -14.29 -3.93
C LEU A 397 9.65 -15.19 -5.02
N ASN A 398 8.79 -15.86 -5.77
CA ASN A 398 9.18 -16.71 -6.90
C ASN A 398 9.21 -15.94 -8.24
N GLU A 399 8.62 -14.75 -8.28
CA GLU A 399 8.50 -13.95 -9.51
C GLU A 399 9.82 -13.29 -9.93
N PHE A 400 10.81 -13.24 -9.04
CA PHE A 400 12.08 -12.52 -9.24
C PHE A 400 13.32 -13.43 -9.30
N LEU A 401 13.13 -14.73 -9.57
CA LEU A 401 14.23 -15.71 -9.64
C LEU A 401 15.25 -15.40 -10.74
N ASP A 402 14.84 -14.64 -11.75
CA ASP A 402 15.66 -14.29 -12.92
C ASP A 402 16.50 -13.04 -12.67
N VAL A 403 16.27 -12.35 -11.54
CA VAL A 403 16.96 -11.12 -11.18
C VAL A 403 18.25 -11.46 -10.44
N GLU A 404 19.41 -11.19 -11.03
CA GLU A 404 20.73 -11.43 -10.40
C GLU A 404 20.83 -10.77 -9.01
N LYS A 405 20.36 -9.51 -8.92
CA LYS A 405 20.39 -8.72 -7.68
C LYS A 405 19.57 -9.35 -6.53
N TYR A 406 18.53 -10.12 -6.85
CA TYR A 406 17.77 -10.87 -5.85
C TYR A 406 18.62 -11.95 -5.18
N TRP A 407 19.41 -12.68 -5.96
CA TRP A 407 20.34 -13.69 -5.45
C TRP A 407 21.51 -13.07 -4.70
N GLU A 408 22.04 -11.93 -5.18
CA GLU A 408 23.06 -11.16 -4.45
C GLU A 408 22.59 -10.78 -3.04
N ILE A 409 21.33 -10.34 -2.88
CA ILE A 409 20.79 -10.03 -1.55
C ILE A 409 20.77 -11.27 -0.64
N LEU A 410 20.30 -12.42 -1.15
CA LEU A 410 20.23 -13.65 -0.36
C LEU A 410 21.61 -14.16 0.04
N ILE A 411 22.56 -14.11 -0.89
CA ILE A 411 23.96 -14.50 -0.65
C ILE A 411 24.60 -13.55 0.34
N TYR A 412 24.42 -12.23 0.18
CA TYR A 412 24.89 -11.24 1.12
C TYR A 412 24.36 -11.49 2.54
N ILE A 413 23.05 -11.78 2.70
CA ILE A 413 22.47 -12.11 4.01
C ILE A 413 23.10 -13.38 4.59
N PHE A 414 23.36 -14.37 3.75
CA PHE A 414 23.98 -15.62 4.18
C PHE A 414 25.41 -15.40 4.68
N ILE A 415 26.18 -14.62 3.92
CA ILE A 415 27.60 -14.37 4.12
C ILE A 415 27.88 -13.41 5.26
N HIS A 416 27.16 -12.29 5.36
CA HIS A 416 27.57 -11.18 6.25
C HIS A 416 27.00 -11.27 7.66
N TYR A 417 25.97 -12.11 7.88
CA TYR A 417 25.37 -12.33 9.19
C TYR A 417 25.84 -13.65 9.82
N LEU A 418 27.14 -13.70 10.13
CA LEU A 418 27.90 -14.91 10.44
C LEU A 418 27.81 -15.43 11.86
N GLU A 419 27.25 -14.70 12.82
CA GLU A 419 27.28 -15.18 14.21
C GLU A 419 26.60 -16.55 14.34
N ILE A 420 27.39 -17.54 14.75
CA ILE A 420 27.03 -18.97 14.75
C ILE A 420 26.01 -19.27 15.86
N ASN A 421 25.95 -18.42 16.88
CA ASN A 421 25.22 -18.71 18.11
C ASN A 421 23.77 -18.17 18.13
N ASP A 422 23.34 -17.37 17.14
CA ASP A 422 21.96 -16.90 17.07
C ASP A 422 21.04 -17.90 16.34
N GLU A 423 19.97 -18.30 17.03
CA GLU A 423 18.97 -19.25 16.53
C GLU A 423 18.23 -18.71 15.28
N ARG A 424 18.00 -17.40 15.22
CA ARG A 424 17.33 -16.72 14.10
C ARG A 424 18.22 -16.77 12.87
N MET A 425 19.52 -16.54 13.03
CA MET A 425 20.46 -16.61 11.90
C MET A 425 20.62 -18.02 11.35
N SER A 426 20.59 -19.03 12.21
CA SER A 426 20.53 -20.43 11.76
C SER A 426 19.29 -20.70 10.90
N LYS A 427 18.10 -20.22 11.32
CA LYS A 427 16.86 -20.33 10.52
C LYS A 427 16.95 -19.60 9.18
N THR A 428 17.51 -18.39 9.18
CA THR A 428 17.75 -17.59 7.96
C THR A 428 18.55 -18.39 6.93
N ARG A 429 19.68 -18.98 7.35
CA ARG A 429 20.52 -19.82 6.49
C ARG A 429 19.77 -21.02 5.92
N PHE A 430 18.95 -21.69 6.73
CA PHE A 430 18.12 -22.80 6.26
C PHE A 430 17.12 -22.39 5.17
N TYR A 431 16.46 -21.23 5.32
CA TYR A 431 15.54 -20.74 4.29
C TYR A 431 16.26 -20.46 2.97
N ILE A 432 17.47 -19.89 3.03
CA ILE A 432 18.27 -19.57 1.84
C ILE A 432 18.74 -20.86 1.15
N ILE A 433 19.35 -21.80 1.89
CA ILE A 433 19.80 -23.09 1.34
C ILE A 433 18.64 -23.83 0.68
N LYS A 434 17.48 -23.89 1.36
CA LYS A 434 16.29 -24.53 0.79
C LYS A 434 15.89 -23.87 -0.52
N LYS A 435 15.83 -22.54 -0.54
CA LYS A 435 15.49 -21.77 -1.74
C LYS A 435 16.47 -22.05 -2.89
N CYS A 436 17.78 -22.14 -2.64
CA CYS A 436 18.75 -22.49 -3.68
C CYS A 436 18.50 -23.90 -4.23
N ILE A 437 18.28 -24.89 -3.37
CA ILE A 437 18.06 -26.29 -3.79
C ILE A 437 16.75 -26.45 -4.59
N ASP A 438 15.70 -25.72 -4.19
CA ASP A 438 14.40 -25.78 -4.86
C ASP A 438 14.44 -25.23 -6.31
N HIS A 439 15.49 -24.49 -6.70
CA HIS A 439 15.65 -23.85 -8.02
C HIS A 439 16.96 -24.29 -8.69
N LYS A 440 17.03 -25.60 -9.02
CA LYS A 440 18.24 -26.26 -9.54
C LYS A 440 18.80 -25.58 -10.79
N GLU A 441 17.93 -25.12 -11.68
CA GLU A 441 18.28 -24.45 -12.93
C GLU A 441 19.04 -23.13 -12.74
N ARG A 442 19.00 -22.55 -11.53
CA ARG A 442 19.71 -21.30 -11.20
C ARG A 442 21.02 -21.52 -10.44
N LEU A 443 21.33 -22.75 -10.03
CA LEU A 443 22.47 -23.04 -9.15
C LEU A 443 23.83 -22.59 -9.70
N GLN A 444 24.06 -22.66 -11.02
CA GLN A 444 25.31 -22.19 -11.62
C GLN A 444 25.49 -20.67 -11.45
N ASN A 445 24.43 -19.89 -11.69
CA ASN A 445 24.46 -18.43 -11.51
C ASN A 445 24.62 -18.08 -10.03
N ILE A 446 23.92 -18.78 -9.14
CA ILE A 446 24.03 -18.60 -7.68
C ILE A 446 25.47 -18.88 -7.24
N LEU A 447 26.09 -19.96 -7.73
CA LEU A 447 27.48 -20.30 -7.42
C LEU A 447 28.46 -19.23 -7.91
N LYS A 448 28.25 -18.72 -9.12
CA LYS A 448 29.06 -17.63 -9.68
C LYS A 448 29.00 -16.37 -8.81
N ILE A 449 27.80 -15.96 -8.39
CA ILE A 449 27.61 -14.80 -7.49
C ILE A 449 28.30 -15.05 -6.15
N LEU A 450 28.13 -16.26 -5.59
CA LEU A 450 28.70 -16.63 -4.30
C LEU A 450 30.23 -16.51 -4.29
N VAL A 451 30.89 -17.10 -5.27
CA VAL A 451 32.36 -17.06 -5.37
C VAL A 451 32.87 -15.66 -5.63
N ARG A 452 32.19 -14.91 -6.51
CA ARG A 452 32.54 -13.50 -6.79
C ARG A 452 32.51 -12.66 -5.50
N ASP A 453 31.44 -12.77 -4.72
CA ASP A 453 31.25 -11.96 -3.52
C ASP A 453 32.22 -12.39 -2.40
N CYS A 454 32.47 -13.70 -2.25
CA CYS A 454 33.49 -14.20 -1.32
C CYS A 454 34.91 -13.71 -1.66
N ASN A 455 35.28 -13.71 -2.95
CA ASN A 455 36.57 -13.21 -3.41
C ASN A 455 36.71 -11.70 -3.23
N LYS A 456 35.63 -10.93 -3.45
CA LYS A 456 35.64 -9.47 -3.30
C LYS A 456 35.86 -9.04 -1.84
N ASP A 457 35.22 -9.73 -0.91
CA ASP A 457 35.22 -9.36 0.51
C ASP A 457 36.35 -10.06 1.31
N ASN A 458 37.25 -10.82 0.65
CA ASN A 458 38.31 -11.63 1.25
C ASN A 458 37.79 -12.52 2.41
N ILE A 459 36.61 -13.11 2.21
CA ILE A 459 35.93 -13.85 3.28
C ILE A 459 36.54 -15.22 3.41
N LEU A 460 37.14 -15.48 4.58
CA LEU A 460 37.65 -16.80 4.90
C LEU A 460 36.50 -17.82 4.96
N ILE A 461 36.70 -19.04 4.44
CA ILE A 461 35.73 -20.12 4.59
C ILE A 461 35.60 -20.41 6.08
N ASN A 462 34.49 -19.96 6.65
CA ASN A 462 34.10 -20.34 7.99
C ASN A 462 33.07 -21.48 7.96
N ASP A 463 32.82 -22.01 9.14
CA ASP A 463 31.84 -23.06 9.44
C ASP A 463 30.45 -22.86 8.78
N ASN A 464 30.04 -21.64 8.44
CA ASN A 464 28.73 -21.35 7.85
C ASN A 464 28.72 -21.29 6.33
N LEU A 465 29.79 -20.80 5.69
CA LEU A 465 29.88 -20.68 4.23
C LEU A 465 29.96 -22.06 3.57
N TYR A 466 30.70 -22.96 4.21
CA TYR A 466 30.96 -24.30 3.70
C TYR A 466 29.68 -25.12 3.43
N PRO A 467 28.68 -25.19 4.35
CA PRO A 467 27.39 -25.83 4.07
C PRO A 467 26.68 -25.34 2.80
N LEU A 468 26.68 -24.03 2.52
CA LEU A 468 26.00 -23.48 1.34
C LEU A 468 26.71 -23.92 0.06
N LEU A 469 28.04 -23.77 0.00
CA LEU A 469 28.87 -24.26 -1.11
C LEU A 469 28.63 -25.75 -1.35
N PHE A 470 28.64 -26.55 -0.27
CA PHE A 470 28.37 -27.98 -0.35
C PHE A 470 27.01 -28.27 -0.96
N PHE A 471 25.93 -27.66 -0.46
CA PHE A 471 24.59 -27.92 -0.97
C PHE A 471 24.39 -27.44 -2.42
N ILE A 472 24.99 -26.33 -2.82
CA ILE A 472 24.92 -25.85 -4.20
C ILE A 472 25.64 -26.83 -5.13
N ILE A 473 26.92 -27.14 -4.85
CA ILE A 473 27.74 -28.02 -5.69
C ILE A 473 27.16 -29.43 -5.76
N PHE A 474 26.68 -29.96 -4.63
CA PHE A 474 26.10 -31.31 -4.57
C PHE A 474 24.80 -31.45 -5.39
N ASN A 475 24.07 -30.36 -5.63
CA ASN A 475 22.84 -30.37 -6.42
C ASN A 475 23.04 -29.90 -7.88
N LEU A 476 24.27 -29.58 -8.29
CA LEU A 476 24.61 -29.25 -9.67
C LEU A 476 24.80 -30.51 -10.51
N ASP A 477 24.18 -30.54 -11.68
CA ASP A 477 24.35 -31.63 -12.65
C ASP A 477 25.65 -31.46 -13.47
N ASN A 478 26.01 -30.21 -13.71
CA ASN A 478 27.16 -29.79 -14.47
C ASN A 478 27.61 -28.40 -13.99
N ILE A 479 28.89 -28.08 -14.18
CA ILE A 479 29.44 -26.75 -13.90
C ILE A 479 30.32 -26.31 -15.06
N ASP A 480 30.16 -25.04 -15.46
CA ASP A 480 31.00 -24.44 -16.49
C ASP A 480 32.45 -24.35 -16.02
N THR A 481 33.37 -24.54 -16.95
CA THR A 481 34.81 -24.64 -16.65
C THR A 481 35.36 -23.39 -15.97
N GLU A 482 34.90 -22.20 -16.36
CA GLU A 482 35.30 -20.93 -15.74
C GLU A 482 34.87 -20.87 -14.27
N ILE A 483 33.58 -21.14 -13.99
CA ILE A 483 33.02 -21.15 -12.63
C ILE A 483 33.70 -22.23 -11.79
N PHE A 484 34.03 -23.39 -12.38
CA PHE A 484 34.78 -24.45 -11.71
C PHE A 484 36.14 -23.95 -11.23
N PHE A 485 36.94 -23.29 -12.08
CA PHE A 485 38.25 -22.78 -11.69
C PHE A 485 38.16 -21.69 -10.63
N ASP A 486 37.18 -20.79 -10.72
CA ASP A 486 36.94 -19.77 -9.69
C ASP A 486 36.61 -20.42 -8.33
N CYS A 487 35.69 -21.40 -8.32
CA CYS A 487 35.34 -22.15 -7.12
C CYS A 487 36.53 -22.91 -6.55
N TYR A 488 37.29 -23.57 -7.43
CA TYR A 488 38.44 -24.37 -7.07
C TYR A 488 39.53 -23.52 -6.42
N ASN A 489 39.92 -22.43 -7.08
CA ASN A 489 40.91 -21.49 -6.56
C ASN A 489 40.47 -20.94 -5.21
N PHE A 490 39.19 -20.55 -5.08
CA PHE A 490 38.64 -20.11 -3.80
C PHE A 490 38.81 -21.19 -2.72
N ILE A 491 38.40 -22.44 -2.95
CA ILE A 491 38.50 -23.52 -1.95
C ILE A 491 39.97 -23.81 -1.59
N VAL A 492 40.88 -23.83 -2.58
CA VAL A 492 42.31 -24.13 -2.36
C VAL A 492 43.02 -23.01 -1.60
N THR A 493 42.80 -21.74 -1.95
CA THR A 493 43.37 -20.60 -1.21
C THR A 493 42.99 -20.67 0.27
N GLN A 494 41.74 -21.06 0.53
CA GLN A 494 41.19 -21.15 1.88
C GLN A 494 41.73 -22.35 2.66
N LEU A 495 41.99 -23.47 1.98
CA LEU A 495 42.68 -24.62 2.57
C LEU A 495 44.11 -24.28 3.01
N ASN A 496 44.80 -23.43 2.25
CA ASN A 496 46.18 -23.03 2.54
C ASN A 496 46.28 -22.03 3.72
N ASP A 497 45.31 -21.12 3.88
CA ASP A 497 45.32 -20.10 4.94
C ASP A 497 45.02 -20.66 6.35
N ASP A 498 44.34 -21.80 6.45
CA ASP A 498 43.91 -22.41 7.73
C ASP A 498 45.07 -23.04 8.54
N ASN A 499 46.33 -22.94 8.09
CA ASN A 499 47.54 -23.54 8.70
C ASN A 499 47.41 -25.04 9.04
N LYS A 500 46.41 -25.73 8.49
CA LYS A 500 46.44 -27.17 8.33
C LYS A 500 47.37 -27.41 7.17
N THR A 501 48.64 -27.66 7.47
CA THR A 501 49.53 -28.31 6.51
C THR A 501 48.74 -29.42 5.84
N LEU A 502 48.49 -29.26 4.54
CA LEU A 502 47.93 -30.27 3.66
C LEU A 502 48.93 -31.42 3.55
N GLU A 503 49.19 -32.13 4.65
CA GLU A 503 49.90 -33.39 4.64
C GLU A 503 48.93 -34.47 4.18
N THR A 504 48.56 -34.50 2.89
CA THR A 504 47.90 -35.68 2.33
C THR A 504 48.01 -35.68 0.82
N SER A 505 48.63 -36.73 0.30
CA SER A 505 48.69 -37.18 -1.10
C SER A 505 47.37 -37.07 -1.89
N GLU A 506 46.21 -36.92 -1.26
CA GLU A 506 44.91 -36.76 -1.91
C GLU A 506 44.73 -35.38 -2.60
N CYS A 507 45.29 -34.30 -2.03
CA CYS A 507 45.25 -32.99 -2.69
C CYS A 507 46.20 -32.95 -3.88
N ASP A 508 47.36 -33.61 -3.79
CA ASP A 508 48.27 -33.78 -4.94
C ASP A 508 47.60 -34.59 -6.04
N ILE A 509 46.87 -35.68 -5.73
CA ILE A 509 46.09 -36.45 -6.72
C ILE A 509 44.99 -35.61 -7.37
N ILE A 510 44.36 -34.67 -6.64
CA ILE A 510 43.35 -33.76 -7.21
C ILE A 510 44.03 -32.68 -8.06
N ASN A 511 45.14 -32.10 -7.58
CA ASN A 511 45.96 -31.13 -8.31
C ASN A 511 46.47 -31.75 -9.62
N ASP A 512 46.99 -32.98 -9.58
CA ASP A 512 47.49 -33.74 -10.74
C ASP A 512 46.37 -34.00 -11.74
N LYS A 513 45.18 -34.40 -11.30
CA LYS A 513 44.00 -34.57 -12.16
C LYS A 513 43.54 -33.25 -12.79
N ILE A 514 43.65 -32.14 -12.06
CA ILE A 514 43.31 -30.81 -12.55
C ILE A 514 44.38 -30.30 -13.51
N GLU A 515 45.66 -30.53 -13.24
CA GLU A 515 46.76 -30.26 -14.17
C GLU A 515 46.60 -31.08 -15.44
N GLU A 516 46.24 -32.37 -15.36
CA GLU A 516 45.96 -33.22 -16.52
C GLU A 516 44.77 -32.67 -17.34
N MET A 517 43.73 -32.14 -16.67
CA MET A 517 42.60 -31.45 -17.33
C MET A 517 42.98 -30.09 -17.95
N CYS A 518 43.84 -29.30 -17.31
CA CYS A 518 44.35 -28.02 -17.80
C CYS A 518 45.33 -28.19 -18.97
N ILE A 519 46.18 -29.22 -18.87
CA ILE A 519 47.04 -29.69 -19.95
C ILE A 519 46.14 -30.10 -21.11
N HIS A 520 45.04 -30.82 -20.89
CA HIS A 520 44.12 -31.15 -21.99
C HIS A 520 43.51 -29.93 -22.72
N ASP A 521 43.29 -28.77 -22.11
CA ASP A 521 42.86 -27.55 -22.83
C ASP A 521 43.98 -26.89 -23.65
N ARG A 522 45.20 -26.82 -23.12
CA ARG A 522 46.37 -26.34 -23.88
C ARG A 522 46.80 -27.33 -24.96
N THR A 523 46.64 -28.62 -24.71
CA THR A 523 47.06 -29.70 -25.62
C THR A 523 45.97 -30.08 -26.62
N TYR A 524 44.69 -29.68 -26.47
CA TYR A 524 43.70 -29.82 -27.53
C TYR A 524 44.03 -28.92 -28.75
N ILE A 525 44.69 -27.78 -28.51
CA ILE A 525 45.20 -26.90 -29.57
C ILE A 525 46.50 -27.45 -30.18
N ILE A 526 47.30 -28.20 -29.41
CA ILE A 526 48.61 -28.72 -29.85
C ILE A 526 48.55 -30.15 -30.40
N LEU A 527 47.67 -31.04 -29.94
CA LEU A 527 47.60 -32.46 -30.37
C LEU A 527 46.76 -32.70 -31.62
N LYS A 528 46.10 -31.67 -32.18
CA LYS A 528 45.50 -31.79 -33.52
C LYS A 528 46.56 -31.97 -34.63
N THR A 529 47.85 -31.85 -34.32
CA THR A 529 48.97 -32.02 -35.27
C THR A 529 49.75 -33.33 -35.10
N GLN A 530 49.50 -34.16 -34.08
CA GLN A 530 50.29 -35.39 -33.90
C GLN A 530 49.40 -36.59 -33.51
N ASN A 531 49.20 -37.48 -34.48
CA ASN A 531 48.46 -38.75 -34.40
C ASN A 531 48.97 -39.67 -33.26
N TYR A 532 48.46 -39.49 -32.05
CA TYR A 532 48.63 -40.45 -30.96
C TYR A 532 47.31 -41.19 -30.69
N LYS A 533 47.36 -42.52 -30.72
CA LYS A 533 46.23 -43.39 -30.35
C LYS A 533 46.03 -43.32 -28.83
N ARG A 534 44.81 -42.98 -28.43
CA ARG A 534 44.38 -42.70 -27.06
C ARG A 534 43.57 -43.89 -26.52
N ASP A 535 43.73 -44.18 -25.23
CA ASP A 535 42.79 -45.05 -24.50
C ASP A 535 41.66 -44.17 -23.96
N ASP A 536 40.66 -43.99 -24.82
CA ASP A 536 39.61 -42.97 -24.74
C ASP A 536 38.45 -43.32 -23.79
N ASN A 537 38.47 -44.50 -23.16
CA ASN A 537 37.24 -45.11 -22.62
C ASN A 537 36.75 -44.58 -21.26
N LEU A 538 37.62 -43.97 -20.43
CA LEU A 538 37.21 -43.44 -19.13
C LEU A 538 36.78 -41.96 -19.20
N PHE A 539 37.46 -41.16 -20.04
CA PHE A 539 37.20 -39.72 -20.20
C PHE A 539 36.08 -39.43 -21.21
N ASN A 540 35.86 -40.26 -22.23
CA ASN A 540 34.79 -40.03 -23.20
C ASN A 540 33.39 -40.46 -22.70
N LYS A 541 33.31 -41.16 -21.56
CA LYS A 541 32.02 -41.59 -20.96
C LYS A 541 31.44 -40.61 -19.94
N LEU A 542 32.25 -39.68 -19.40
CA LEU A 542 31.79 -38.68 -18.43
C LEU A 542 31.82 -37.30 -19.08
N ASN A 543 30.65 -36.64 -19.13
CA ASN A 543 30.56 -35.24 -19.54
C ASN A 543 31.53 -34.42 -18.68
N ARG A 544 32.46 -33.70 -19.32
CA ARG A 544 33.52 -32.92 -18.66
C ARG A 544 32.98 -32.00 -17.56
N LYS A 545 31.79 -31.44 -17.76
CA LYS A 545 31.15 -30.58 -16.76
C LYS A 545 30.65 -31.35 -15.52
N THR A 546 30.33 -32.63 -15.65
CA THR A 546 29.94 -33.52 -14.55
C THR A 546 31.18 -34.00 -13.77
N LEU A 547 32.31 -34.20 -14.46
CA LEU A 547 33.60 -34.48 -13.82
C LEU A 547 34.04 -33.31 -12.91
N ASN A 548 33.89 -32.07 -13.38
CA ASN A 548 34.17 -30.86 -12.60
C ASN A 548 33.41 -30.84 -11.25
N VAL A 549 32.12 -31.20 -11.25
CA VAL A 549 31.31 -31.28 -10.02
C VAL A 549 31.87 -32.36 -9.07
N SER A 550 32.19 -33.55 -9.59
CA SER A 550 32.77 -34.63 -8.79
C SER A 550 34.08 -34.24 -8.11
N LEU A 551 34.95 -33.50 -8.81
CA LEU A 551 36.23 -33.03 -8.27
C LEU A 551 36.03 -32.00 -7.15
N LEU A 552 35.11 -31.05 -7.31
CA LEU A 552 34.79 -30.09 -6.24
C LEU A 552 34.20 -30.78 -5.00
N ILE A 553 33.36 -31.80 -5.17
CA ILE A 553 32.82 -32.59 -4.05
C ILE A 553 33.96 -33.35 -3.33
N GLN A 554 34.89 -33.94 -4.07
CA GLN A 554 36.06 -34.61 -3.50
C GLN A 554 36.95 -33.65 -2.72
N LEU A 555 37.28 -32.49 -3.29
CA LEU A 555 38.09 -31.45 -2.66
C LEU A 555 37.44 -30.96 -1.36
N MET A 556 36.13 -30.66 -1.40
CA MET A 556 35.37 -30.31 -0.21
C MET A 556 35.39 -31.43 0.85
N SER A 557 35.30 -32.70 0.44
CA SER A 557 35.33 -33.82 1.37
C SER A 557 36.65 -33.99 2.15
N ILE A 558 37.75 -33.39 1.68
CA ILE A 558 39.05 -33.32 2.38
C ILE A 558 38.99 -32.35 3.57
N TYR A 559 38.15 -31.31 3.50
CA TYR A 559 37.90 -30.33 4.58
C TYR A 559 37.08 -30.93 5.75
N LYS A 560 37.23 -32.22 6.05
CA LYS A 560 36.37 -33.03 6.93
C LYS A 560 36.26 -32.68 8.44
N PRO A 561 37.08 -31.82 9.09
CA PRO A 561 36.89 -31.54 10.51
C PRO A 561 35.59 -30.77 10.87
N PRO A 562 35.21 -29.68 10.19
CA PRO A 562 34.05 -28.87 10.59
C PRO A 562 32.72 -29.55 10.27
N ILE A 563 32.61 -30.31 9.18
CA ILE A 563 31.35 -30.98 8.79
C ILE A 563 30.87 -31.91 9.89
N ARG A 564 31.71 -32.84 10.37
CA ARG A 564 31.29 -33.76 11.43
C ARG A 564 30.89 -33.01 12.70
N ILE A 565 31.59 -31.93 13.03
CA ILE A 565 31.36 -31.08 14.21
C ILE A 565 30.08 -30.23 14.08
N LEU A 566 29.86 -29.54 12.95
CA LEU A 566 28.63 -28.85 12.56
C LEU A 566 27.46 -29.83 12.52
N PHE A 567 27.62 -31.01 11.93
CA PHE A 567 26.60 -32.06 11.90
C PHE A 567 26.27 -32.58 13.31
N THR A 568 27.26 -32.68 14.22
CA THR A 568 27.01 -32.98 15.64
C THR A 568 26.37 -31.82 16.40
N LYS A 569 26.73 -30.56 16.11
CA LYS A 569 26.08 -29.35 16.66
C LYS A 569 24.63 -29.23 16.17
N TYR A 570 24.38 -29.47 14.88
CA TYR A 570 23.04 -29.52 14.28
C TYR A 570 22.24 -30.73 14.76
N LYS A 571 22.87 -31.89 15.05
CA LYS A 571 22.21 -33.04 15.72
C LYS A 571 21.70 -32.70 17.11
N LYS A 572 22.44 -31.88 17.86
CA LYS A 572 22.04 -31.39 19.19
C LYS A 572 21.06 -30.20 19.11
N SER A 573 20.95 -29.57 17.95
CA SER A 573 20.00 -28.49 17.68
C SER A 573 18.59 -29.04 17.49
N LYS A 574 17.58 -28.33 18.01
CA LYS A 574 16.16 -28.64 17.77
C LYS A 574 15.75 -28.63 16.28
N TYR A 575 16.63 -28.11 15.41
CA TYR A 575 16.46 -28.05 13.96
C TYR A 575 17.01 -29.25 13.19
N TYR A 576 17.57 -30.26 13.87
CA TYR A 576 18.05 -31.48 13.23
C TYR A 576 17.03 -32.14 12.31
N LYS A 577 15.73 -32.08 12.66
CA LYS A 577 14.64 -32.60 11.82
C LYS A 577 14.51 -31.86 10.49
N SER A 578 14.65 -30.53 10.49
CA SER A 578 14.63 -29.70 9.27
C SER A 578 15.87 -29.91 8.41
N PHE A 579 17.04 -30.10 9.04
CA PHE A 579 18.28 -30.47 8.34
C PHE A 579 18.19 -31.87 7.71
N ASN A 580 17.70 -32.88 8.46
CA ASN A 580 17.45 -34.22 7.92
C ASN A 580 16.41 -34.21 6.78
N PHE A 581 15.42 -33.30 6.84
CA PHE A 581 14.47 -33.10 5.75
C PHE A 581 15.15 -32.55 4.50
N LEU A 582 16.07 -31.59 4.62
CA LEU A 582 16.86 -31.08 3.49
C LEU A 582 17.80 -32.14 2.90
N GLN A 583 18.44 -32.97 3.74
CA GLN A 583 19.21 -34.12 3.26
C GLN A 583 18.36 -35.17 2.54
N LYS A 584 17.12 -35.37 3.01
CA LYS A 584 16.16 -36.27 2.33
C LYS A 584 15.69 -35.66 1.01
N LEU A 585 15.48 -34.35 0.93
CA LEU A 585 15.14 -33.65 -0.31
C LEU A 585 16.27 -33.73 -1.34
N SER A 586 17.53 -33.51 -0.93
CA SER A 586 18.68 -33.64 -1.84
C SER A 586 18.86 -35.08 -2.34
N LYS A 587 18.53 -36.10 -1.52
CA LYS A 587 18.51 -37.51 -1.95
C LYS A 587 17.35 -37.82 -2.91
N LYS A 588 16.12 -37.40 -2.58
CA LYS A 588 14.93 -37.62 -3.42
C LYS A 588 15.03 -36.96 -4.80
N ALA A 589 15.69 -35.80 -4.88
CA ALA A 589 15.90 -35.10 -6.15
C ALA A 589 16.91 -35.81 -7.09
N ASN A 590 17.62 -36.84 -6.60
CA ASN A 590 18.43 -37.77 -7.39
C ASN A 590 17.72 -39.10 -7.62
N GLU A 591 16.94 -39.60 -6.63
CA GLU A 591 16.13 -40.82 -6.81
C GLU A 591 15.07 -40.67 -7.93
N GLN A 592 14.52 -39.46 -8.14
CA GLN A 592 13.65 -39.17 -9.30
C GLN A 592 14.38 -39.17 -10.66
N LYS A 593 15.72 -39.18 -10.69
CA LYS A 593 16.51 -39.29 -11.93
C LYS A 593 16.85 -40.74 -12.28
N ASP A 594 16.99 -41.61 -11.28
CA ASP A 594 17.25 -43.03 -11.50
C ASP A 594 16.02 -43.72 -12.12
N GLU A 595 14.79 -43.33 -11.72
CA GLU A 595 13.55 -43.85 -12.33
C GLU A 595 13.33 -43.41 -13.79
N LEU A 596 13.88 -42.26 -14.22
CA LEU A 596 13.80 -41.80 -15.63
C LEU A 596 14.90 -42.42 -16.52
N GLN A 597 16.06 -42.79 -15.96
CA GLN A 597 17.12 -43.48 -16.70
C GLN A 597 16.88 -44.99 -16.84
N ASP A 598 16.11 -45.60 -15.95
CA ASP A 598 15.76 -47.03 -16.03
C ASP A 598 14.62 -47.32 -17.02
N THR A 599 13.81 -46.32 -17.40
CA THR A 599 12.82 -46.45 -18.49
C THR A 599 13.40 -46.36 -19.90
N GLU A 600 14.57 -45.73 -20.10
CA GLU A 600 15.21 -45.63 -21.44
C GLU A 600 16.12 -46.82 -21.77
N LYS A 601 16.27 -47.81 -20.88
CA LYS A 601 17.14 -48.98 -21.07
C LYS A 601 16.43 -50.30 -21.42
N LEU A 602 15.13 -50.29 -21.71
CA LEU A 602 14.36 -51.50 -22.04
C LEU A 602 13.85 -51.62 -23.48
N ASP A 603 14.18 -50.69 -24.38
CA ASP A 603 13.92 -50.86 -25.83
C ASP A 603 15.23 -51.12 -26.57
N GLY A 604 15.73 -52.35 -26.46
CA GLY A 604 17.02 -52.69 -27.04
C GLY A 604 17.34 -54.17 -27.18
N GLU A 605 16.36 -55.07 -27.22
CA GLU A 605 16.60 -56.47 -27.62
C GLU A 605 15.46 -56.98 -28.52
N GLN A 606 15.72 -57.01 -29.83
CA GLN A 606 15.07 -57.96 -30.74
C GLN A 606 15.70 -59.34 -30.58
N PRO A 607 14.92 -60.40 -30.79
CA PRO A 607 15.38 -61.47 -31.67
C PRO A 607 14.33 -61.88 -32.72
N HIS A 608 14.87 -62.37 -33.85
CA HIS A 608 14.21 -62.79 -35.07
C HIS A 608 13.32 -64.05 -34.96
N GLU A 609 12.24 -64.02 -35.75
CA GLU A 609 11.58 -65.09 -36.55
C GLU A 609 11.21 -66.45 -35.93
N GLN A 610 9.90 -66.82 -35.97
CA GLN A 610 9.31 -67.69 -37.00
C GLN A 610 7.80 -67.99 -36.77
N LYS A 611 7.04 -67.84 -37.88
CA LYS A 611 5.87 -68.60 -38.40
C LYS A 611 4.53 -68.75 -37.63
N GLU A 612 3.49 -68.25 -38.32
CA GLU A 612 2.18 -68.85 -38.63
C GLU A 612 1.40 -69.64 -37.54
N THR A 613 0.22 -69.16 -37.14
CA THR A 613 -1.12 -69.70 -37.55
C THR A 613 -2.28 -69.10 -36.74
N LEU A 614 -3.31 -68.65 -37.48
CA LEU A 614 -4.78 -68.78 -37.29
C LEU A 614 -5.46 -68.80 -35.89
N GLN A 615 -6.54 -68.00 -35.81
CA GLN A 615 -7.78 -68.12 -35.00
C GLN A 615 -7.63 -67.89 -33.47
N ASN A 616 -8.42 -67.07 -32.77
CA ASN A 616 -9.76 -66.50 -32.94
C ASN A 616 -9.80 -65.03 -32.48
#